data_AF-A0A2D5YN31-F1
#
_entry.id   AF-A0A2D5YN31-F1
#
_cell.length_a   1.000
_cell.length_b   1.000
_cell.length_c   1.000
_cell.angle_alpha   90.00
_cell.angle_beta   90.00
_cell.angle_gamma   90.00
#
_symmetry.space_group_name_H-M   'P 1'
#
loop_
_entity.id
_entity.type
_entity.pdbx_description
1 polymer ?
#
loop_
_entity_poly.entity_id
_entity_poly.type
_entity_poly.pdbx_seq_one_letter_code
_entity_poly.pdbx_strand_id
1 'polypeptide(L)'
;MTNMKLGLRGKINLLVVGVGIICSLTIAIISSYKSSESLEKLATSQLKSSSIMMKDNVESYFESLENFTKKLSKDRLIEGLFIAFEGAYYGGAYPDEKDNNILSSSYLTNDKIYGDRVRKVSKDFGMKNIILASLTGPIVMVSSMDKKAHLLGRHLLSGELKDSNLSKCFKNAAESDGSKLFIQILKS
;
A
#
# COMPACT_ATOMS: atom_id res chain seq x y z
N MET A 1 -10.30 68.05 25.89
CA MET A 1 -10.59 67.84 24.44
C MET A 1 -11.83 66.96 24.37
N THR A 2 -13.03 67.35 23.92
CA THR A 2 -13.57 68.52 23.22
C THR A 2 -15.06 68.58 23.61
N ASN A 3 -15.50 69.64 24.29
CA ASN A 3 -16.92 69.87 24.60
C ASN A 3 -17.62 70.47 23.37
N MET A 4 -17.95 69.64 22.38
CA MET A 4 -18.83 70.06 21.28
C MET A 4 -20.25 70.23 21.81
N LYS A 5 -20.75 71.47 21.88
CA LYS A 5 -22.17 71.76 22.06
C LYS A 5 -22.91 71.37 20.78
N LEU A 6 -23.17 70.08 20.60
CA LEU A 6 -24.01 69.56 19.52
C LEU A 6 -25.47 69.94 19.76
N GLY A 7 -26.10 70.57 18.75
CA GLY A 7 -27.54 70.78 18.70
C GLY A 7 -28.31 69.45 18.69
N LEU A 8 -29.60 69.48 19.04
CA LEU A 8 -30.43 68.28 19.26
C LEU A 8 -30.36 67.26 18.10
N ARG A 9 -30.36 67.74 16.85
CA ARG A 9 -30.22 66.90 15.63
C ARG A 9 -28.87 66.16 15.55
N GLY A 10 -27.78 66.81 15.98
CA GLY A 10 -26.46 66.21 15.98
C GLY A 10 -26.30 65.11 17.04
N LYS A 11 -26.92 65.30 18.22
CA LYS A 11 -26.96 64.25 19.26
C LYS A 11 -27.73 63.01 18.80
N ILE A 12 -28.86 63.20 18.10
CA ILE A 12 -29.66 62.09 17.56
C ILE A 12 -28.88 61.31 16.50
N ASN A 13 -28.25 62.00 15.53
CA ASN A 13 -27.44 61.34 14.50
C ASN A 13 -26.26 60.56 15.09
N LEU A 14 -25.58 61.11 16.11
CA LEU A 14 -24.46 60.44 16.76
C LEU A 14 -24.90 59.17 17.51
N LEU A 15 -26.09 59.20 18.10
CA LEU A 15 -26.68 58.04 18.79
C LEU A 15 -27.05 56.94 17.79
N VAL A 16 -27.64 57.29 16.65
CA VAL A 16 -27.96 56.34 15.56
C VAL A 16 -26.69 55.68 15.02
N VAL A 17 -25.63 56.45 14.77
CA VAL A 17 -24.34 55.91 14.32
C VAL A 17 -23.71 55.02 15.39
N GLY A 18 -23.77 55.41 16.67
CA GLY A 18 -23.26 54.61 17.78
C GLY A 18 -23.94 53.25 17.88
N VAL A 19 -25.28 53.20 17.77
CA VAL A 19 -26.05 51.95 17.78
C VAL A 19 -25.71 51.09 16.56
N GLY A 20 -25.58 51.68 15.37
CA GLY A 20 -25.18 50.96 14.15
C GLY A 20 -23.81 50.30 14.27
N ILE A 21 -22.84 50.98 14.87
CA ILE A 21 -21.50 50.44 15.12
C ILE A 21 -21.55 49.27 16.12
N ILE A 22 -22.30 49.41 17.21
CA ILE A 22 -22.44 48.35 18.23
C ILE A 22 -23.09 47.10 17.63
N CYS A 23 -24.16 47.24 16.85
CA CYS A 23 -24.80 46.12 16.17
C CYS A 23 -23.88 45.44 15.16
N SER A 24 -23.07 46.21 14.43
CA SER A 24 -22.12 45.63 13.46
C SER A 24 -21.00 44.86 14.15
N LEU A 25 -20.48 45.37 15.27
CA LEU A 25 -19.44 44.72 16.07
C LEU A 25 -19.94 43.41 16.70
N THR A 26 -21.14 43.40 17.28
CA THR A 26 -21.69 42.17 17.89
C THR A 26 -21.92 41.08 16.84
N ILE A 27 -22.45 41.43 15.67
CA ILE A 27 -22.60 40.48 14.55
C ILE A 27 -21.24 39.96 14.09
N ALA A 28 -20.23 40.83 13.94
CA ALA A 28 -18.89 40.43 13.51
C ALA A 28 -18.23 39.45 14.50
N ILE A 29 -18.37 39.70 15.80
CA ILE A 29 -17.82 38.83 16.85
C ILE A 29 -18.52 37.45 16.82
N ILE A 30 -19.85 37.42 16.84
CA ILE A 30 -20.62 36.16 16.82
C ILE A 30 -20.35 35.39 15.53
N SER A 31 -20.29 36.08 14.39
CA SER A 31 -19.98 35.50 13.09
C SER A 31 -18.58 34.90 13.07
N SER A 32 -17.58 35.55 13.67
CA SER A 32 -16.21 35.05 13.73
C SER A 32 -16.11 33.76 14.55
N TYR A 33 -16.72 33.72 15.75
CA TYR A 33 -16.73 32.51 16.58
C TYR A 33 -17.43 31.34 15.88
N LYS A 34 -18.61 31.59 15.30
CA LYS A 34 -19.37 30.55 14.59
C LYS A 34 -18.69 30.09 13.31
N SER A 35 -17.97 30.97 12.62
CA SER A 35 -17.20 30.63 11.43
C SER A 35 -16.03 29.72 11.78
N SER A 36 -15.29 30.01 12.85
CA SER A 36 -14.19 29.14 13.31
C SER A 36 -14.68 27.73 13.68
N GLU A 37 -15.78 27.63 14.43
CA GLU A 37 -16.37 26.33 14.78
C GLU A 37 -16.85 25.57 13.53
N SER A 38 -17.44 26.27 12.57
CA SER A 38 -17.92 25.67 11.32
C SER A 38 -16.76 25.21 10.44
N LEU A 39 -15.67 25.98 10.37
CA LEU A 39 -14.44 25.60 9.65
C LEU A 39 -13.79 24.37 10.26
N GLU A 40 -13.73 24.29 11.60
CA GLU A 40 -13.20 23.13 12.30
C GLU A 40 -14.05 21.88 12.04
N LYS A 41 -15.38 22.00 12.08
CA LYS A 41 -16.30 20.90 11.75
C LYS A 41 -16.14 20.47 10.29
N LEU A 42 -16.03 21.40 9.36
CA LEU A 42 -15.79 21.10 7.94
C LEU A 42 -14.45 20.40 7.73
N ALA A 43 -13.38 20.89 8.35
CA ALA A 43 -12.06 20.27 8.28
C ALA A 43 -12.07 18.85 8.86
N THR A 44 -12.69 18.67 10.03
CA THR A 44 -12.83 17.35 10.67
C THR A 44 -13.64 16.39 9.80
N SER A 45 -14.75 16.85 9.25
CA SER A 45 -15.59 16.06 8.34
C SER A 45 -14.81 15.66 7.08
N GLN A 46 -14.07 16.60 6.47
CA GLN A 46 -13.26 16.35 5.29
C GLN A 46 -12.15 15.34 5.56
N LEU A 47 -11.46 15.46 6.70
CA LEU A 47 -10.43 14.51 7.12
C LEU A 47 -11.02 13.12 7.38
N LYS A 48 -12.19 13.06 8.03
CA LYS A 48 -12.90 11.79 8.27
C LYS A 48 -13.30 11.12 6.96
N SER A 49 -13.91 11.87 6.03
CA SER A 49 -14.26 11.38 4.70
C SER A 49 -13.03 10.93 3.91
N SER A 50 -11.94 11.69 3.98
CA SER A 50 -10.67 11.31 3.33
C SER A 50 -10.09 10.03 3.95
N SER A 51 -10.15 9.89 5.27
CA SER A 51 -9.70 8.69 5.98
C SER A 51 -10.53 7.46 5.62
N ILE A 52 -11.86 7.61 5.48
CA ILE A 52 -12.75 6.52 5.05
C ILE A 52 -12.40 6.12 3.61
N MET A 53 -12.28 7.09 2.70
CA MET A 53 -11.89 6.82 1.31
C MET A 53 -10.52 6.13 1.22
N MET A 54 -9.56 6.56 2.04
CA MET A 54 -8.24 5.93 2.11
C MET A 54 -8.34 4.48 2.60
N LYS A 55 -9.17 4.21 3.60
CA LYS A 55 -9.44 2.87 4.11
C LYS A 55 -10.08 1.99 3.02
N ASP A 56 -11.12 2.49 2.36
CA ASP A 56 -11.84 1.78 1.30
C ASP A 56 -10.89 1.44 0.13
N ASN A 57 -9.99 2.37 -0.23
CA ASN A 57 -8.95 2.12 -1.24
C ASN A 57 -7.99 0.99 -0.82
N VAL A 58 -7.59 0.95 0.45
CA VAL A 58 -6.71 -0.11 0.98
C VAL A 58 -7.43 -1.46 0.99
N GLU A 59 -8.68 -1.51 1.45
CA GLU A 59 -9.50 -2.73 1.45
C GLU A 59 -9.71 -3.24 0.02
N SER A 60 -10.12 -2.35 -0.91
CA SER A 60 -10.30 -2.70 -2.32
C SER A 60 -9.01 -3.20 -2.99
N TYR A 61 -7.86 -2.64 -2.63
CA TYR A 61 -6.57 -3.11 -3.10
C TYR A 61 -6.28 -4.55 -2.61
N PHE A 62 -6.54 -4.86 -1.34
CA PHE A 62 -6.35 -6.21 -0.81
C PHE A 62 -7.34 -7.23 -1.40
N GLU A 63 -8.60 -6.85 -1.59
CA GLU A 63 -9.58 -7.69 -2.28
C GLU A 63 -9.17 -7.99 -3.73
N SER A 64 -8.64 -6.98 -4.42
CA SER A 64 -8.12 -7.14 -5.78
C SER A 64 -6.92 -8.09 -5.82
N LEU A 65 -5.99 -7.97 -4.87
CA LEU A 65 -4.86 -8.90 -4.72
C LEU A 65 -5.31 -10.32 -4.39
N GLU A 66 -6.32 -10.50 -3.54
CA GLU A 66 -6.87 -11.81 -3.21
C GLU A 66 -7.49 -12.47 -4.43
N ASN A 67 -8.33 -11.72 -5.16
CA ASN A 67 -8.95 -12.21 -6.39
C ASN A 67 -7.92 -12.54 -7.46
N PHE A 68 -6.88 -11.72 -7.58
CA PHE A 68 -5.76 -11.98 -8.47
C PHE A 68 -5.00 -13.25 -8.08
N THR A 69 -4.64 -13.41 -6.80
CA THR A 69 -3.93 -14.59 -6.29
C THR A 69 -4.73 -15.87 -6.51
N LYS A 70 -6.05 -15.83 -6.27
CA LYS A 70 -6.96 -16.97 -6.55
C LYS A 70 -7.04 -17.34 -8.02
N LYS A 71 -6.93 -16.34 -8.92
CA LYS A 71 -6.91 -16.58 -10.38
C LYS A 71 -5.56 -17.12 -10.82
N LEU A 72 -4.47 -16.53 -10.35
CA LEU A 72 -3.11 -16.98 -10.65
C LEU A 72 -2.86 -18.41 -10.19
N SER A 73 -3.28 -18.79 -8.98
CA SER A 73 -3.01 -20.13 -8.45
C SER A 73 -3.66 -21.26 -9.25
N LYS A 74 -4.67 -20.95 -10.07
CA LYS A 74 -5.37 -21.89 -10.94
C LYS A 74 -5.01 -21.73 -12.42
N ASP A 75 -4.12 -20.81 -12.75
CA ASP A 75 -3.71 -20.55 -14.13
C ASP A 75 -2.66 -21.57 -14.57
N ARG A 76 -2.92 -22.26 -15.68
CA ARG A 76 -1.97 -23.21 -16.31
C ARG A 76 -0.62 -22.57 -16.63
N LEU A 77 -0.60 -21.25 -16.80
CA LEU A 77 0.62 -20.48 -16.97
C LEU A 77 1.51 -20.51 -15.72
N ILE A 78 0.92 -20.39 -14.53
CA ILE A 78 1.68 -20.41 -13.28
C ILE A 78 2.19 -21.81 -12.98
N GLU A 79 1.38 -22.82 -13.30
CA GLU A 79 1.81 -24.23 -13.26
C GLU A 79 2.99 -24.48 -14.21
N GLY A 80 2.91 -24.05 -15.48
CA GLY A 80 4.00 -24.20 -16.44
C GLY A 80 5.26 -23.41 -16.07
N LEU A 81 5.09 -22.20 -15.52
CA LEU A 81 6.19 -21.41 -14.94
C LEU A 81 6.86 -22.15 -13.80
N PHE A 82 6.08 -22.68 -12.87
CA PHE A 82 6.57 -23.42 -11.72
C PHE A 82 7.38 -24.63 -12.18
N ILE A 83 6.82 -25.47 -13.05
CA ILE A 83 7.51 -26.65 -13.60
C ILE A 83 8.81 -26.27 -14.29
N ALA A 84 8.84 -25.20 -15.09
CA ALA A 84 10.03 -24.78 -15.81
C ALA A 84 11.15 -24.31 -14.86
N PHE A 85 10.83 -23.40 -13.92
CA PHE A 85 11.83 -22.84 -13.01
C PHE A 85 12.26 -23.84 -11.92
N GLU A 86 11.34 -24.64 -11.41
CA GLU A 86 11.64 -25.74 -10.48
C GLU A 86 12.50 -26.82 -11.16
N GLY A 87 12.17 -27.19 -12.40
CA GLY A 87 12.99 -28.10 -13.20
C GLY A 87 14.41 -27.57 -13.45
N ALA A 88 14.56 -26.27 -13.69
CA ALA A 88 15.88 -25.64 -13.81
C ALA A 88 16.67 -25.62 -12.48
N TYR A 89 15.97 -25.52 -11.34
CA TYR A 89 16.57 -25.59 -10.02
C TYR A 89 17.07 -27.01 -9.72
N TYR A 90 16.20 -28.02 -9.74
CA TYR A 90 16.60 -29.39 -9.41
C TYR A 90 17.52 -30.02 -10.46
N GLY A 91 17.36 -29.65 -11.74
CA GLY A 91 18.30 -30.04 -12.80
C GLY A 91 19.70 -29.46 -12.62
N GLY A 92 19.84 -28.38 -11.83
CA GLY A 92 21.13 -27.79 -11.46
C GLY A 92 21.84 -28.47 -10.29
N ALA A 93 21.22 -29.48 -9.66
CA ALA A 93 21.75 -30.21 -8.50
C ALA A 93 22.18 -29.33 -7.32
N TYR A 94 21.44 -28.24 -7.08
CA TYR A 94 21.69 -27.34 -5.95
C TYR A 94 21.33 -28.01 -4.60
N PRO A 95 22.13 -27.80 -3.54
CA PRO A 95 21.78 -28.27 -2.19
C PRO A 95 20.47 -27.65 -1.69
N ASP A 96 19.51 -28.47 -1.29
CA ASP A 96 18.17 -27.98 -0.91
C ASP A 96 18.15 -27.10 0.35
N GLU A 97 19.04 -27.32 1.32
CA GLU A 97 18.96 -26.64 2.62
C GLU A 97 19.80 -25.36 2.73
N LYS A 98 20.28 -24.80 1.62
CA LYS A 98 21.18 -23.63 1.62
C LYS A 98 20.78 -22.61 0.57
N ASP A 99 21.29 -21.39 0.75
CA ASP A 99 21.22 -20.37 -0.30
C ASP A 99 22.12 -20.76 -1.47
N ASN A 100 21.58 -20.64 -2.68
CA ASN A 100 22.25 -21.02 -3.92
C ASN A 100 22.24 -19.87 -4.92
N ASN A 101 23.32 -19.72 -5.68
CA ASN A 101 23.28 -18.89 -6.87
C ASN A 101 22.74 -19.70 -8.05
N ILE A 102 21.45 -19.51 -8.33
CA ILE A 102 20.72 -20.27 -9.35
C ILE A 102 20.60 -19.54 -10.68
N LEU A 103 21.37 -18.46 -10.88
CA LEU A 103 21.42 -17.72 -12.14
C LEU A 103 22.20 -18.49 -13.22
N SER A 104 21.74 -19.70 -13.53
CA SER A 104 22.32 -20.60 -14.52
C SER A 104 21.83 -20.30 -15.94
N SER A 105 22.47 -20.92 -16.93
CA SER A 105 22.00 -20.86 -18.32
C SER A 105 20.56 -21.38 -18.48
N SER A 106 20.19 -22.41 -17.72
CA SER A 106 18.82 -22.96 -17.70
C SER A 106 17.82 -21.95 -17.15
N TYR A 107 18.16 -21.28 -16.05
CA TYR A 107 17.34 -20.21 -15.49
C TYR A 107 17.16 -19.05 -16.48
N LEU A 108 18.26 -18.58 -17.09
CA LEU A 108 18.23 -17.47 -18.05
C LEU A 108 17.43 -17.82 -19.31
N THR A 109 17.41 -19.09 -19.71
CA THR A 109 16.58 -19.56 -20.83
C THR A 109 15.10 -19.47 -20.48
N ASN A 110 14.72 -19.89 -19.28
CA ASN A 110 13.35 -19.76 -18.79
C ASN A 110 12.94 -18.28 -18.61
N ASP A 111 13.83 -17.43 -18.09
CA ASP A 111 13.56 -15.98 -17.96
C ASP A 111 13.38 -15.30 -19.32
N LYS A 112 14.08 -15.74 -20.38
CA LYS A 112 13.84 -15.24 -21.74
C LYS A 112 12.47 -15.61 -22.27
N ILE A 113 11.98 -16.82 -21.96
CA ILE A 113 10.69 -17.32 -22.48
C ILE A 113 9.53 -16.70 -21.70
N TYR A 114 9.64 -16.63 -20.36
CA TYR A 114 8.51 -16.28 -19.50
C TYR A 114 8.68 -14.98 -18.72
N GLY A 115 9.91 -14.53 -18.50
CA GLY A 115 10.23 -13.42 -17.59
C GLY A 115 9.54 -12.12 -17.97
N ASP A 116 9.49 -11.77 -19.26
CA ASP A 116 8.84 -10.53 -19.72
C ASP A 116 7.34 -10.52 -19.42
N ARG A 117 6.69 -11.68 -19.55
CA ARG A 117 5.27 -11.83 -19.25
C ARG A 117 5.01 -11.69 -17.76
N VAL A 118 5.83 -12.30 -16.91
CA VAL A 118 5.69 -12.20 -15.45
C VAL A 118 6.00 -10.77 -14.96
N ARG A 119 7.01 -10.11 -15.54
CA ARG A 119 7.32 -8.69 -15.29
C ARG A 119 6.15 -7.79 -15.64
N LYS A 120 5.53 -8.02 -16.80
CA LYS A 120 4.35 -7.29 -17.23
C LYS A 120 3.18 -7.48 -16.26
N VAL A 121 2.88 -8.72 -15.87
CA VAL A 121 1.84 -9.02 -14.88
C VAL A 121 2.13 -8.33 -13.54
N SER A 122 3.38 -8.38 -13.04
CA SER A 122 3.76 -7.66 -11.81
C SER A 122 3.44 -6.17 -11.91
N LYS A 123 3.78 -5.54 -13.05
CA LYS A 123 3.56 -4.11 -13.30
C LYS A 123 2.08 -3.76 -13.44
N ASP A 124 1.32 -4.54 -14.22
CA ASP A 124 -0.09 -4.29 -14.52
C ASP A 124 -0.97 -4.34 -13.26
N PHE A 125 -0.57 -5.14 -12.26
CA PHE A 125 -1.24 -5.27 -10.97
C PHE A 125 -0.62 -4.43 -9.85
N GLY A 126 0.33 -3.54 -10.16
CA GLY A 126 0.96 -2.64 -9.17
C GLY A 126 1.85 -3.36 -8.13
N MET A 127 2.27 -4.59 -8.40
CA MET A 127 3.12 -5.36 -7.49
C MET A 127 4.60 -5.08 -7.75
N LYS A 128 5.37 -4.94 -6.67
CA LYS A 128 6.84 -4.81 -6.75
C LYS A 128 7.48 -6.08 -7.30
N ASN A 129 7.00 -7.25 -6.85
CA ASN A 129 7.53 -8.56 -7.23
C ASN A 129 6.47 -9.65 -7.14
N ILE A 130 6.60 -10.65 -8.03
CA ILE A 130 6.01 -11.98 -7.93
C ILE A 130 7.16 -12.94 -7.66
N ILE A 131 7.00 -13.81 -6.67
CA ILE A 131 8.03 -14.77 -6.26
C ILE A 131 7.42 -16.16 -6.32
N LEU A 132 8.14 -17.12 -6.90
CA LEU A 132 7.82 -18.54 -6.76
C LEU A 132 8.84 -19.18 -5.84
N ALA A 133 8.34 -19.81 -4.77
CA ALA A 133 9.11 -20.65 -3.89
C ALA A 133 8.68 -22.10 -4.09
N SER A 134 9.65 -23.02 -4.12
CA SER A 134 9.38 -24.46 -4.07
C SER A 134 8.83 -24.84 -2.69
N LEU A 135 8.15 -25.99 -2.62
CA LEU A 135 7.63 -26.56 -1.38
C LEU A 135 8.71 -26.79 -0.32
N THR A 136 9.98 -27.00 -0.74
CA THR A 136 11.10 -27.18 0.20
C THR A 136 11.62 -25.86 0.77
N GLY A 137 11.18 -24.71 0.24
CA GLY A 137 11.59 -23.37 0.69
C GLY A 137 12.53 -22.55 -0.20
N PRO A 138 13.24 -23.05 -1.24
CA PRO A 138 14.07 -22.20 -2.09
C PRO A 138 13.21 -21.33 -3.01
N ILE A 139 13.61 -20.07 -3.18
CA ILE A 139 13.01 -19.17 -4.16
C ILE A 139 13.59 -19.49 -5.55
N VAL A 140 12.75 -20.03 -6.43
CA VAL A 140 13.16 -20.49 -7.77
C VAL A 140 12.89 -19.46 -8.87
N MET A 141 12.03 -18.46 -8.61
CA MET A 141 11.76 -17.37 -9.55
C MET A 141 11.39 -16.08 -8.82
N VAL A 142 11.86 -14.96 -9.38
CA VAL A 142 11.48 -13.60 -8.99
C VAL A 142 11.17 -12.83 -10.26
N SER A 143 10.08 -12.06 -10.28
CA SER A 143 9.67 -11.30 -11.46
C SER A 143 10.61 -10.15 -11.78
N SER A 144 11.13 -9.44 -10.76
CA SER A 144 12.24 -8.50 -10.99
C SER A 144 13.51 -9.29 -11.26
N MET A 145 14.28 -8.82 -12.25
CA MET A 145 15.55 -9.42 -12.60
C MET A 145 16.55 -9.21 -11.45
N ASP A 146 16.64 -10.20 -10.56
CA ASP A 146 17.48 -10.16 -9.36
C ASP A 146 18.92 -10.59 -9.66
N LYS A 147 19.65 -9.75 -10.40
CA LYS A 147 21.03 -10.02 -10.82
C LYS A 147 22.01 -10.19 -9.64
N LYS A 148 21.64 -9.74 -8.45
CA LYS A 148 22.48 -9.79 -7.24
C LYS A 148 22.10 -10.93 -6.30
N ALA A 149 21.13 -11.77 -6.67
CA ALA A 149 20.65 -12.89 -5.86
C ALA A 149 20.30 -12.46 -4.42
N HIS A 150 19.58 -11.34 -4.26
CA HIS A 150 19.04 -10.91 -2.97
C HIS A 150 17.87 -11.78 -2.50
N LEU A 151 17.12 -12.35 -3.45
CA LEU A 151 15.96 -13.20 -3.24
C LEU A 151 16.09 -14.49 -4.03
N LEU A 152 16.53 -14.41 -5.29
CA LEU A 152 16.64 -15.57 -6.16
C LEU A 152 17.63 -16.59 -5.59
N GLY A 153 17.18 -17.84 -5.44
CA GLY A 153 17.96 -18.95 -4.89
C GLY A 153 18.16 -18.90 -3.37
N ARG A 154 17.56 -17.94 -2.66
CA ARG A 154 17.57 -17.87 -1.20
C ARG A 154 16.56 -18.84 -0.59
N HIS A 155 16.92 -19.41 0.55
CA HIS A 155 16.13 -20.42 1.23
C HIS A 155 15.30 -19.83 2.37
N LEU A 156 13.98 -20.04 2.31
CA LEU A 156 13.02 -19.48 3.27
C LEU A 156 13.02 -20.21 4.61
N LEU A 157 13.49 -21.45 4.71
CA LEU A 157 13.45 -22.21 5.98
C LEU A 157 14.79 -22.24 6.72
N SER A 158 15.90 -22.21 5.99
CA SER A 158 17.24 -22.47 6.55
C SER A 158 18.32 -21.48 6.08
N GLY A 159 18.00 -20.61 5.12
CA GLY A 159 18.94 -19.67 4.51
C GLY A 159 18.90 -18.27 5.14
N GLU A 160 19.37 -17.28 4.38
CA GLU A 160 19.42 -15.87 4.82
C GLU A 160 18.01 -15.30 5.11
N LEU A 161 16.96 -15.88 4.52
CA LEU A 161 15.58 -15.43 4.69
C LEU A 161 14.82 -16.13 5.82
N LYS A 162 15.44 -17.05 6.59
CA LYS A 162 14.74 -17.91 7.56
C LYS A 162 13.92 -17.16 8.63
N ASP A 163 14.40 -15.98 9.04
CA ASP A 163 13.77 -15.16 10.09
C ASP A 163 12.96 -13.98 9.51
N SER A 164 12.89 -13.89 8.17
CA SER A 164 12.17 -12.83 7.49
C SER A 164 10.66 -13.00 7.61
N ASN A 165 9.93 -11.90 7.41
CA ASN A 165 8.48 -11.96 7.29
C ASN A 165 8.03 -12.79 6.07
N LEU A 166 8.86 -12.91 5.02
CA LEU A 166 8.55 -13.77 3.88
C LEU A 166 8.55 -15.26 4.29
N SER A 167 9.52 -15.68 5.13
CA SER A 167 9.56 -17.02 5.71
C SER A 167 8.33 -17.31 6.58
N LYS A 168 7.89 -16.33 7.39
CA LYS A 168 6.67 -16.46 8.20
C LYS A 168 5.42 -16.64 7.32
N CYS A 169 5.26 -15.84 6.27
CA CYS A 169 4.20 -16.02 5.28
C CYS A 169 4.26 -17.41 4.63
N PHE A 170 5.45 -17.86 4.25
CA PHE A 170 5.65 -19.17 3.63
C PHE A 170 5.25 -20.32 4.55
N LYS A 171 5.69 -20.30 5.82
CA LYS A 171 5.32 -21.32 6.82
C LYS A 171 3.82 -21.37 7.06
N ASN A 172 3.19 -20.20 7.24
CA ASN A 172 1.74 -20.11 7.41
C ASN A 172 0.97 -20.64 6.19
N ALA A 173 1.48 -20.40 4.98
CA ALA A 173 0.90 -20.92 3.76
C ALA A 173 1.08 -22.44 3.61
N ALA A 174 2.25 -22.97 3.98
CA ALA A 174 2.55 -24.40 3.91
C ALA A 174 1.75 -25.22 4.94
N GLU A 175 1.45 -24.65 6.10
CA GLU A 175 0.67 -25.29 7.16
C GLU A 175 -0.86 -25.19 6.96
N SER A 176 -1.30 -24.44 5.95
CA SER A 176 -2.73 -24.20 5.70
C SER A 176 -3.30 -25.12 4.63
N ASP A 177 -4.34 -25.87 4.99
CA ASP A 177 -5.18 -26.55 3.99
C ASP A 177 -6.00 -25.53 3.17
N GLY A 178 -5.53 -25.26 1.95
CA GLY A 178 -6.27 -24.54 0.91
C GLY A 178 -5.63 -23.23 0.41
N SER A 179 -6.24 -22.66 -0.64
CA SER A 179 -5.80 -21.39 -1.28
C SER A 179 -6.15 -20.16 -0.43
N LYS A 180 -5.61 -20.05 0.79
CA LYS A 180 -5.77 -18.87 1.65
C LYS A 180 -4.68 -17.83 1.35
N LEU A 181 -5.06 -16.56 1.36
CA LEU A 181 -4.13 -15.44 1.24
C LEU A 181 -3.56 -15.09 2.63
N PHE A 182 -2.24 -15.01 2.73
CA PHE A 182 -1.54 -14.57 3.93
C PHE A 182 -0.93 -13.20 3.69
N ILE A 183 -1.42 -12.19 4.41
CA ILE A 183 -0.91 -10.82 4.33
C ILE A 183 -0.06 -10.55 5.57
N GLN A 184 1.20 -10.19 5.36
CA GLN A 184 2.08 -9.72 6.43
C GLN A 184 2.65 -8.35 6.06
N ILE A 185 2.42 -7.38 6.94
CA ILE A 185 2.92 -6.02 6.76
C ILE A 185 4.42 -6.03 7.03
N LEU A 186 5.21 -5.79 5.98
CA LEU A 186 6.63 -5.54 6.10
C LEU A 186 6.82 -4.15 6.70
N LYS A 187 7.10 -4.05 8.01
CA LYS A 187 7.68 -2.82 8.56
C LYS A 187 9.08 -2.66 7.93
N SER A 188 9.29 -1.55 7.23
CA SER A 188 10.63 -1.16 6.74
C SER A 188 11.51 -0.75 7.91
#